data_AF-A0A7Y4XWJ1-F1
#
_entry.id   AF-A0A7Y4XWJ1-F1
#
_cell.length_a   1.000
_cell.length_b   1.000
_cell.length_c   1.000
_cell.angle_alpha   90.00
_cell.angle_beta   90.00
_cell.angle_gamma   90.00
#
_symmetry.space_group_name_H-M   'P 1'
#
loop_
_entity.id
_entity.type
_entity.pdbx_description
1 polymer ?
#
loop_
_entity_poly.entity_id
_entity_poly.type
_entity_poly.pdbx_seq_one_letter_code
_entity_poly.pdbx_strand_id
1 'polypeptide(L)'
;MSLGKIVQIIGAVVDVEFTRDSLPKVYDALNVKDKHLVLEVQQQLGDGVVRTIAMGSTDGLSRGLEVSNSGAAISVPVGQKTLGRIMNVLGEPIDEKGPIGEEVKWGIHRAAPAYDEQAAANELLETGIKVIDLVCPFAKGGKVGLFGGAGVGKTVNMMELIRNIAIEHSGYSVFACVGE
;
A
#
# COMPACT_ATOMS: atom_id res chain seq x y z
N MET A 1 13.26 -4.56 20.28
CA MET A 1 13.60 -3.89 19.02
C MET A 1 15.03 -4.25 18.68
N SER A 2 15.28 -4.81 17.50
CA SER A 2 16.65 -5.05 17.05
C SER A 2 17.18 -3.83 16.31
N LEU A 3 18.47 -3.57 16.49
CA LEU A 3 19.18 -2.48 15.82
C LEU A 3 20.13 -3.07 14.78
N GLY A 4 20.20 -2.41 13.63
CA GLY A 4 21.09 -2.73 12.53
C GLY A 4 21.82 -1.47 12.06
N LYS A 5 22.76 -1.66 11.13
CA LYS A 5 23.53 -0.58 10.53
C LYS A 5 23.52 -0.67 9.02
N ILE A 6 23.45 0.48 8.36
CA ILE A 6 23.48 0.54 6.90
C ILE A 6 24.89 0.19 6.40
N VAL A 7 24.99 -0.81 5.52
CA VAL A 7 26.28 -1.25 4.96
C VAL A 7 26.45 -0.83 3.50
N GLN A 8 25.35 -0.68 2.75
CA GLN A 8 25.39 -0.33 1.34
C GLN A 8 24.12 0.43 0.91
N ILE A 9 24.29 1.37 -0.02
CA ILE A 9 23.21 2.20 -0.59
C ILE A 9 23.42 2.24 -2.10
N ILE A 10 22.45 1.76 -2.87
CA ILE A 10 22.40 1.82 -4.34
C ILE A 10 21.02 2.35 -4.76
N GLY A 11 20.93 3.67 -4.97
CA GLY A 11 19.64 4.31 -5.23
C GLY A 11 18.65 4.01 -4.10
N ALA A 12 17.44 3.56 -4.45
CA ALA A 12 16.41 3.16 -3.48
C ALA A 12 16.69 1.81 -2.77
N VAL A 13 17.71 1.06 -3.19
CA VAL A 13 18.09 -0.22 -2.56
C VAL A 13 19.10 0.05 -1.46
N VAL A 14 18.74 -0.32 -0.23
CA VAL A 14 19.60 -0.14 0.96
C VAL A 14 19.81 -1.49 1.63
N ASP A 15 21.07 -1.89 1.82
CA ASP A 15 21.39 -3.11 2.55
C ASP A 15 21.75 -2.73 4.00
N VAL A 16 21.16 -3.46 4.95
CA VAL A 16 21.27 -3.22 6.39
C VAL A 16 21.75 -4.49 7.08
N GLU A 17 22.80 -4.38 7.89
CA GLU A 17 23.36 -5.47 8.68
C GLU A 17 22.76 -5.47 10.10
N PHE A 18 22.23 -6.62 10.52
CA PHE A 18 21.75 -6.91 11.86
C PHE A 18 22.58 -8.05 12.48
N THR A 19 22.51 -8.19 13.80
CA THR A 19 23.03 -9.39 14.45
C THR A 19 22.25 -10.63 14.00
N ARG A 20 22.92 -11.78 13.89
CA ARG A 20 22.31 -13.03 13.38
C ARG A 20 21.07 -13.47 14.17
N ASP A 21 21.04 -13.20 15.47
CA ASP A 21 19.92 -13.57 16.35
C ASP A 21 18.71 -12.63 16.24
N SER A 22 18.85 -11.55 15.47
CA SER A 22 17.90 -10.44 15.43
C SER A 22 17.53 -10.02 14.00
N LEU A 23 17.64 -10.96 13.06
CA LEU A 23 17.43 -10.72 11.63
C LEU A 23 15.94 -10.39 11.36
N PRO A 24 15.64 -9.24 10.74
CA PRO A 24 14.27 -8.92 10.32
C PRO A 24 13.71 -9.92 9.31
N LYS A 25 12.40 -10.13 9.33
CA LYS A 25 11.70 -10.95 8.34
C LYS A 25 11.53 -10.17 7.03
N VAL A 26 11.32 -10.91 5.94
CA VAL A 26 10.84 -10.30 4.70
C VAL A 26 9.51 -9.60 4.98
N TYR A 27 9.37 -8.40 4.43
CA TYR A 27 8.30 -7.44 4.66
C TYR A 27 8.31 -6.68 5.97
N ASP A 28 9.25 -6.92 6.89
CA ASP A 28 9.39 -6.05 8.06
C ASP A 28 9.76 -4.62 7.63
N ALA A 29 9.11 -3.64 8.25
CA ALA A 29 9.46 -2.23 8.12
C ALA A 29 10.60 -1.87 9.07
N LEU A 30 11.58 -1.13 8.56
CA LEU A 30 12.72 -0.63 9.31
C LEU A 30 12.72 0.90 9.31
N ASN A 31 12.98 1.51 10.47
CA ASN A 31 13.06 2.96 10.61
C ASN A 31 14.52 3.39 10.73
N VAL A 32 14.95 4.28 9.83
CA VAL A 32 16.29 4.87 9.89
C VAL A 32 16.32 5.94 10.97
N LYS A 33 17.30 5.90 11.87
CA LYS A 33 17.43 6.85 12.97
C LYS A 33 17.67 8.28 12.46
N ASP A 34 17.04 9.26 13.10
CA ASP A 34 17.14 10.70 12.81
C ASP A 34 16.83 11.06 11.35
N LYS A 35 16.10 10.17 10.65
CA LYS A 35 15.61 10.35 9.30
C LYS A 35 14.14 9.91 9.30
N HIS A 36 13.27 10.69 8.68
CA HIS A 36 11.88 10.27 8.44
C HIS A 36 11.83 9.33 7.22
N LEU A 37 12.57 8.21 7.29
CA LEU A 37 12.69 7.26 6.20
C LEU A 37 12.41 5.84 6.70
N VAL A 38 11.46 5.19 6.02
CA VAL A 38 11.11 3.79 6.21
C VAL A 38 11.73 2.96 5.09
N LEU A 39 12.33 1.84 5.45
CA LEU A 39 12.83 0.82 4.54
C LEU A 39 11.98 -0.44 4.70
N GLU A 40 11.60 -1.11 3.62
CA GLU A 40 10.93 -2.42 3.69
C GLU A 40 11.88 -3.53 3.27
N VAL A 41 12.02 -4.55 4.12
CA VAL A 41 12.86 -5.72 3.83
C VAL A 41 12.27 -6.53 2.68
N GLN A 42 13.05 -6.73 1.61
CA GLN A 42 12.65 -7.55 0.46
C GLN A 42 13.35 -8.91 0.43
N GLN A 43 14.56 -8.98 0.98
CA GLN A 43 15.37 -10.20 0.89
C GLN A 43 16.36 -10.29 2.06
N GLN A 44 16.63 -11.51 2.51
CA GLN A 44 17.76 -11.81 3.40
C GLN A 44 18.92 -12.32 2.54
N LEU A 45 20.06 -11.62 2.55
CA LEU A 45 21.21 -11.94 1.70
C LEU A 45 22.15 -12.97 2.34
N GLY A 46 22.10 -13.11 3.66
CA GLY A 46 23.04 -13.92 4.45
C GLY A 46 23.93 -13.05 5.33
N ASP A 47 24.68 -13.69 6.24
CA ASP A 47 25.62 -13.02 7.15
C ASP A 47 25.06 -11.82 7.93
N GLY A 48 23.78 -11.88 8.31
CA GLY A 48 23.14 -10.79 9.05
C GLY A 48 22.64 -9.64 8.17
N VAL A 49 22.87 -9.68 6.86
CA VAL A 49 22.49 -8.61 5.93
C VAL A 49 21.11 -8.85 5.33
N VAL A 50 20.27 -7.82 5.37
CA VAL A 50 18.99 -7.75 4.68
C VAL A 50 19.02 -6.67 3.61
N ARG A 51 18.41 -6.95 2.46
CA ARG A 51 18.19 -6.00 1.38
C ARG A 51 16.81 -5.38 1.54
N THR A 52 16.78 -4.07 1.45
CA THR A 52 15.56 -3.28 1.65
C THR A 52 15.31 -2.32 0.49
N ILE A 53 14.06 -1.91 0.33
CA ILE A 53 13.65 -0.81 -0.56
C ILE A 53 13.22 0.36 0.29
N ALA A 54 13.76 1.55 -0.02
CA ALA A 54 13.40 2.80 0.63
C ALA A 54 12.03 3.31 0.16
N MET A 55 11.16 3.71 1.09
CA MET A 55 9.83 4.29 0.83
C MET A 55 9.87 5.82 0.71
N GLY A 56 11.02 6.37 0.35
CA GLY A 56 11.28 7.80 0.26
C GLY A 56 12.67 8.07 -0.34
N SER A 57 13.09 9.34 -0.36
CA SER A 57 14.42 9.70 -0.87
C SER A 57 15.53 9.12 0.02
N THR A 58 16.56 8.56 -0.62
CA THR A 58 17.79 8.11 0.03
C THR A 58 18.88 9.17 0.08
N ASP A 59 18.57 10.42 -0.27
CA ASP A 59 19.55 11.49 -0.27
C ASP A 59 20.04 11.82 1.15
N GLY A 60 21.36 11.96 1.29
CA GLY A 60 21.99 12.24 2.57
C GLY A 60 21.92 11.06 3.56
N LEU A 61 21.64 9.85 3.10
CA LEU A 61 21.93 8.61 3.84
C LEU A 61 23.44 8.31 3.82
N SER A 62 23.94 7.77 4.92
CA SER A 62 25.33 7.34 5.04
C SER A 62 25.42 5.94 5.64
N ARG A 63 26.51 5.25 5.32
CA ARG A 63 26.82 3.95 5.92
C ARG A 63 27.12 4.10 7.42
N GLY A 64 26.79 3.07 8.19
CA GLY A 64 26.94 3.04 9.64
C GLY A 64 25.78 3.69 10.40
N LEU A 65 24.83 4.34 9.72
CA LEU A 65 23.62 4.85 10.35
C LEU A 65 22.81 3.71 10.97
N GLU A 66 22.27 3.99 12.15
CA GLU A 66 21.47 3.06 12.92
C GLU A 66 20.07 2.93 12.32
N VAL A 67 19.60 1.69 12.25
CA VAL A 67 18.28 1.32 11.72
C VAL A 67 17.59 0.44 12.74
N SER A 68 16.34 0.72 13.05
CA SER A 68 15.54 -0.05 14.01
C SER A 68 14.51 -0.91 13.29
N ASN A 69 14.42 -2.18 13.66
CA ASN A 69 13.36 -3.06 13.16
C ASN A 69 12.06 -2.84 13.94
N SER A 70 10.96 -2.56 13.22
CA SER A 70 9.61 -2.48 13.82
C SER A 70 9.04 -3.84 14.20
N GLY A 71 9.53 -4.93 13.58
CA GLY A 71 9.07 -6.30 13.78
C GLY A 71 7.73 -6.63 13.11
N ALA A 72 7.23 -5.72 12.27
CA ALA A 72 5.99 -5.89 11.52
C ALA A 72 6.09 -5.19 10.15
N ALA A 73 5.17 -5.52 9.25
CA ALA A 73 5.05 -4.81 7.98
C ALA A 73 4.58 -3.36 8.17
N ILE A 74 4.81 -2.55 7.14
CA ILE A 74 4.24 -1.20 7.04
C ILE A 74 2.74 -1.31 7.30
N SER A 75 2.24 -0.50 8.23
CA SER A 75 0.87 -0.56 8.71
C SER A 75 0.16 0.77 8.48
N VAL A 76 -0.98 0.72 7.80
CA VAL A 76 -1.72 1.92 7.37
C VAL A 76 -3.05 2.05 8.12
N PRO A 77 -3.54 3.28 8.34
CA PRO A 77 -4.87 3.54 8.90
C PRO A 77 -5.99 2.87 8.11
N VAL A 78 -6.98 2.32 8.82
CA VAL A 78 -8.19 1.74 8.23
C VAL A 78 -9.44 2.18 8.99
N GLY A 79 -10.62 1.98 8.38
CA GLY A 79 -11.93 2.28 8.97
C GLY A 79 -12.56 3.58 8.44
N GLN A 80 -13.74 3.94 8.94
CA GLN A 80 -14.54 5.03 8.38
C GLN A 80 -13.85 6.41 8.45
N LYS A 81 -12.94 6.61 9.39
CA LYS A 81 -12.22 7.89 9.55
C LYS A 81 -11.23 8.17 8.41
N THR A 82 -10.89 7.18 7.59
CA THR A 82 -10.04 7.37 6.40
C THR A 82 -10.80 7.92 5.19
N LEU A 83 -12.14 7.92 5.23
CA LEU A 83 -12.96 8.38 4.12
C LEU A 83 -12.72 9.88 3.83
N GLY A 84 -12.51 10.20 2.54
CA GLY A 84 -12.25 11.57 2.09
C GLY A 84 -10.87 12.11 2.47
N ARG A 85 -9.97 11.26 2.98
CA ARG A 85 -8.57 11.59 3.27
C ARG A 85 -7.66 11.15 2.12
N ILE A 86 -6.53 11.83 1.97
CA ILE A 86 -5.45 11.42 1.06
C ILE A 86 -4.27 10.96 1.91
N MET A 87 -3.77 9.76 1.65
CA MET A 87 -2.65 9.15 2.38
C MET A 87 -1.53 8.78 1.42
N ASN A 88 -0.28 8.86 1.90
CA ASN A 88 0.86 8.26 1.20
C ASN A 88 0.95 6.74 1.47
N VAL A 89 1.96 6.08 0.89
CA VAL A 89 2.20 4.64 1.02
C VAL A 89 2.43 4.16 2.47
N LEU A 90 2.89 5.07 3.35
CA LEU A 90 3.11 4.80 4.77
C LEU A 90 1.83 5.01 5.61
N GLY A 91 0.73 5.44 4.98
CA GLY A 91 -0.53 5.73 5.66
C GLY A 91 -0.55 7.10 6.34
N GLU A 92 0.40 7.99 6.02
CA GLU A 92 0.45 9.34 6.57
C GLU A 92 -0.46 10.28 5.76
N PRO A 93 -1.26 11.14 6.41
CA PRO A 93 -2.12 12.07 5.70
C PRO A 93 -1.30 13.15 4.99
N ILE A 94 -1.56 13.37 3.71
CA ILE A 94 -0.89 14.39 2.87
C ILE A 94 -1.86 15.46 2.34
N ASP A 95 -3.07 15.51 2.89
CA ASP A 95 -4.14 16.42 2.49
C ASP A 95 -4.24 17.70 3.34
N GLU A 96 -3.28 17.95 4.22
CA GLU A 96 -3.24 19.11 5.15
C GLU A 96 -4.45 19.23 6.10
N LYS A 97 -5.27 18.18 6.24
CA LYS A 97 -6.45 18.17 7.13
C LYS A 97 -6.16 17.66 8.55
N GLY A 98 -4.90 17.71 8.98
CA GLY A 98 -4.45 17.21 10.28
C GLY A 98 -4.48 15.67 10.40
N PRO A 99 -4.41 15.11 11.62
CA PRO A 99 -4.43 13.66 11.84
C PRO A 99 -5.72 12.98 11.36
N ILE A 100 -5.67 11.68 11.06
CA ILE A 100 -6.84 10.89 10.64
C ILE A 100 -7.73 10.51 11.83
N GLY A 101 -7.13 10.29 13.01
CA GLY A 101 -7.85 9.89 14.21
C GLY A 101 -8.25 8.41 14.18
N GLU A 102 -7.53 7.61 13.42
CA GLU A 102 -7.73 6.18 13.23
C GLU A 102 -7.67 5.41 14.55
N GLU A 103 -8.48 4.36 14.63
CA GLU A 103 -8.53 3.47 15.80
C GLU A 103 -7.71 2.21 15.59
N VAL A 104 -7.55 1.82 14.32
CA VAL A 104 -6.92 0.56 13.92
C VAL A 104 -6.00 0.83 12.73
N LYS A 105 -4.86 0.16 12.73
CA LYS A 105 -3.94 0.07 11.59
C LYS A 105 -3.79 -1.38 11.14
N TRP A 106 -3.72 -1.62 9.84
CA TRP A 106 -3.51 -2.95 9.25
C TRP A 106 -2.20 -2.97 8.46
N GLY A 107 -1.47 -4.10 8.54
CA GLY A 107 -0.30 -4.35 7.71
C GLY A 107 -0.68 -4.46 6.24
N ILE A 108 0.12 -3.86 5.35
CA ILE A 108 -0.15 -3.85 3.91
C ILE A 108 0.04 -5.22 3.23
N HIS A 109 0.86 -6.09 3.83
CA HIS A 109 1.08 -7.45 3.36
C HIS A 109 0.16 -8.43 4.08
N ARG A 110 -0.83 -8.96 3.37
CA ARG A 110 -1.77 -9.97 3.88
C ARG A 110 -1.87 -11.13 2.89
N ALA A 111 -2.07 -12.33 3.43
CA ALA A 111 -2.37 -13.50 2.61
C ALA A 111 -3.69 -13.26 1.84
N ALA A 112 -3.76 -13.81 0.63
CA ALA A 112 -5.00 -13.86 -0.12
C ALA A 112 -6.04 -14.74 0.62
N PRO A 113 -7.34 -14.51 0.40
CA PRO A 113 -8.39 -15.36 0.97
C PRO A 113 -8.19 -16.83 0.61
N ALA A 114 -8.45 -17.72 1.57
CA ALA A 114 -8.35 -19.16 1.38
C ALA A 114 -9.45 -19.67 0.44
N TYR A 115 -9.26 -20.88 -0.12
CA TYR A 115 -10.19 -21.42 -1.13
C TYR A 115 -11.63 -21.58 -0.61
N ASP A 116 -11.78 -21.96 0.66
CA ASP A 116 -13.06 -22.10 1.36
C ASP A 116 -13.75 -20.77 1.69
N GLU A 117 -13.01 -19.66 1.66
CA GLU A 117 -13.56 -18.30 1.80
C GLU A 117 -13.99 -17.70 0.45
N GLN A 118 -13.66 -18.33 -0.67
CA GLN A 118 -13.98 -17.82 -1.99
C GLN A 118 -15.44 -18.13 -2.36
N ALA A 119 -16.19 -17.08 -2.72
CA ALA A 119 -17.51 -17.20 -3.30
C ALA A 119 -17.44 -17.02 -4.82
N ALA A 120 -18.18 -17.85 -5.57
CA ALA A 120 -18.34 -17.63 -7.01
C ALA A 120 -19.09 -16.31 -7.25
N ALA A 121 -18.50 -15.44 -8.06
CA ALA A 121 -19.08 -14.14 -8.42
C ALA A 121 -20.22 -14.32 -9.45
N ASN A 122 -21.38 -14.79 -8.97
CA ASN A 122 -22.58 -14.95 -9.80
C ASN A 122 -23.50 -13.72 -9.74
N GLU A 123 -23.19 -12.74 -8.89
CA GLU A 123 -23.95 -11.49 -8.77
C GLU A 123 -23.38 -10.43 -9.72
N LEU A 124 -24.26 -9.77 -10.45
CA LEU A 124 -23.90 -8.59 -11.26
C LEU A 124 -23.85 -7.34 -10.37
N LEU A 125 -22.90 -6.47 -10.66
CA LEU A 125 -22.80 -5.12 -10.10
C LEU A 125 -23.38 -4.14 -11.12
N GLU A 126 -24.57 -3.63 -10.84
CA GLU A 126 -25.21 -2.60 -11.67
C GLU A 126 -24.47 -1.27 -11.52
N THR A 127 -23.91 -0.77 -12.63
CA THR A 127 -23.08 0.43 -12.63
C THR A 127 -23.85 1.71 -12.93
N GLY A 128 -25.05 1.59 -13.52
CA GLY A 128 -25.84 2.72 -14.01
C GLY A 128 -25.35 3.27 -15.35
N ILE A 129 -24.30 2.66 -15.94
CA ILE A 129 -23.73 3.05 -17.22
C ILE A 129 -24.21 2.07 -18.28
N LYS A 130 -25.16 2.51 -19.12
CA LYS A 130 -25.86 1.65 -20.10
C LYS A 130 -24.94 0.77 -20.95
N VAL A 131 -23.81 1.30 -21.43
CA VAL A 131 -22.89 0.52 -22.28
C VAL A 131 -22.18 -0.57 -21.48
N ILE A 132 -21.87 -0.32 -20.20
CA ILE A 132 -21.25 -1.31 -19.31
C ILE A 132 -22.29 -2.36 -18.95
N ASP A 133 -23.43 -1.95 -18.41
CA ASP A 133 -24.46 -2.88 -17.92
C ASP A 133 -25.05 -3.77 -19.03
N LEU A 134 -25.10 -3.28 -20.28
CA LEU A 134 -25.63 -4.05 -21.42
C LEU A 134 -24.57 -4.92 -22.10
N VAL A 135 -23.37 -4.39 -22.35
CA VAL A 135 -22.38 -5.05 -23.25
C VAL A 135 -21.30 -5.79 -22.47
N CYS A 136 -20.90 -5.27 -21.30
CA CYS A 136 -19.82 -5.83 -20.49
C CYS A 136 -20.13 -5.67 -18.99
N PRO A 137 -21.16 -6.37 -18.48
CA PRO A 137 -21.62 -6.17 -17.11
C PRO A 137 -20.54 -6.64 -16.12
N PHE A 138 -20.41 -5.90 -15.02
CA PHE A 138 -19.42 -6.23 -13.99
C PHE A 138 -19.96 -7.31 -13.06
N ALA A 139 -19.13 -8.30 -12.74
CA ALA A 139 -19.41 -9.24 -11.67
C ALA A 139 -18.95 -8.66 -10.33
N LYS A 140 -19.78 -8.76 -9.28
CA LYS A 140 -19.44 -8.32 -7.93
C LYS A 140 -18.28 -9.13 -7.38
N GLY A 141 -17.25 -8.46 -6.85
CA GLY A 141 -15.99 -9.11 -6.44
C GLY A 141 -15.08 -9.48 -7.62
N GLY A 142 -15.49 -9.20 -8.86
CA GLY A 142 -14.69 -9.38 -10.06
C GLY A 142 -13.61 -8.31 -10.21
N LYS A 143 -12.68 -8.56 -11.14
CA LYS A 143 -11.63 -7.61 -11.55
C LYS A 143 -11.95 -7.10 -12.94
N VAL A 144 -11.89 -5.79 -13.13
CA VAL A 144 -12.19 -5.14 -14.41
C VAL A 144 -10.99 -4.31 -14.85
N GLY A 145 -10.63 -4.39 -16.14
CA GLY A 145 -9.62 -3.54 -16.75
C GLY A 145 -10.25 -2.39 -17.53
N LEU A 146 -9.84 -1.15 -17.23
CA LEU A 146 -10.24 0.04 -17.99
C LEU A 146 -9.11 0.48 -18.92
N PHE A 147 -9.10 -0.04 -20.15
CA PHE A 147 -8.06 0.24 -21.13
C PHE A 147 -8.39 1.48 -21.96
N GLY A 148 -7.42 2.39 -22.11
CA GLY A 148 -7.62 3.58 -22.94
C GLY A 148 -6.42 4.52 -22.97
N GLY A 149 -6.32 5.34 -24.02
CA GLY A 149 -5.27 6.36 -24.18
C GLY A 149 -5.47 7.60 -23.31
N ALA A 150 -4.66 8.63 -23.53
CA ALA A 150 -4.88 9.94 -22.90
C ALA A 150 -6.17 10.60 -23.43
N GLY A 151 -6.91 11.30 -22.58
CA GLY A 151 -8.08 12.07 -22.99
C GLY A 151 -9.36 11.28 -23.30
N VAL A 152 -9.36 9.95 -23.22
CA VAL A 152 -10.54 9.11 -23.53
C VAL A 152 -11.60 9.05 -22.41
N GLY A 153 -11.46 9.86 -21.36
CA GLY A 153 -12.42 9.92 -20.26
C GLY A 153 -12.31 8.80 -19.22
N LYS A 154 -11.14 8.18 -19.03
CA LYS A 154 -10.92 7.14 -18.00
C LYS A 154 -11.27 7.64 -16.59
N THR A 155 -10.73 8.79 -16.21
CA THR A 155 -10.96 9.41 -14.90
C THR A 155 -12.44 9.79 -14.71
N VAL A 156 -13.10 10.26 -15.77
CA VAL A 156 -14.53 10.60 -15.73
C VAL A 156 -15.39 9.36 -15.48
N ASN A 157 -15.13 8.27 -16.19
CA ASN A 157 -15.84 7.00 -15.97
C ASN A 157 -15.63 6.48 -14.54
N MET A 158 -14.40 6.56 -14.02
CA MET A 158 -14.09 6.12 -12.67
C MET A 158 -14.79 6.97 -11.60
N MET A 159 -14.82 8.30 -11.76
CA MET A 159 -15.57 9.19 -10.86
C MET A 159 -17.07 8.88 -10.88
N GLU A 160 -17.64 8.58 -12.05
CA GLU A 160 -19.05 8.20 -12.17
C GLU A 160 -19.33 6.84 -11.50
N LEU A 161 -18.44 5.86 -11.65
CA LEU A 161 -18.55 4.58 -10.95
C LEU A 161 -18.52 4.77 -9.42
N ILE A 162 -17.60 5.58 -8.90
CA ILE A 162 -17.52 5.91 -7.46
C ILE A 162 -18.84 6.52 -6.99
N ARG A 163 -19.39 7.48 -7.74
CA ARG A 163 -20.65 8.14 -7.43
C ARG A 163 -21.82 7.15 -7.40
N ASN A 164 -21.98 6.33 -8.42
CA ASN A 164 -23.11 5.41 -8.53
C ASN A 164 -23.04 4.28 -7.49
N ILE A 165 -21.85 3.75 -7.19
CA ILE A 165 -21.67 2.77 -6.11
C ILE A 165 -22.01 3.37 -4.74
N ALA A 166 -21.59 4.61 -4.49
CA ALA A 166 -21.88 5.27 -3.22
C ALA A 166 -23.38 5.57 -3.02
N ILE A 167 -24.08 6.00 -4.08
CA ILE A 167 -25.49 6.38 -4.01
C ILE A 167 -26.42 5.17 -4.03
N GLU A 168 -26.21 4.24 -4.96
CA GLU A 168 -27.16 3.13 -5.21
C GLU A 168 -26.88 1.89 -4.37
N HIS A 169 -25.60 1.63 -4.05
CA HIS A 169 -25.19 0.41 -3.35
C HIS A 169 -24.73 0.65 -1.91
N SER A 170 -24.80 1.89 -1.41
CA SER A 170 -24.30 2.30 -0.08
C SER A 170 -22.86 1.82 0.20
N GLY A 171 -22.06 1.67 -0.86
CA GLY A 171 -20.69 1.17 -0.78
C GLY A 171 -19.68 2.28 -0.60
N TYR A 172 -18.51 1.95 -0.03
CA TYR A 172 -17.36 2.84 -0.03
C TYR A 172 -16.44 2.52 -1.19
N SER A 173 -15.79 3.55 -1.73
CA SER A 173 -14.78 3.41 -2.77
C SER A 173 -13.41 3.85 -2.25
N VAL A 174 -12.37 3.14 -2.67
CA VAL A 174 -10.98 3.49 -2.40
C VAL A 174 -10.30 3.70 -3.75
N PHE A 175 -9.64 4.84 -3.92
CA PHE A 175 -8.83 5.12 -5.11
C PHE A 175 -7.35 5.06 -4.76
N ALA A 176 -6.57 4.33 -5.54
CA ALA A 176 -5.14 4.17 -5.37
C ALA A 176 -4.40 4.64 -6.64
N CYS A 177 -3.73 5.79 -6.56
CA CYS A 177 -2.88 6.30 -7.63
C CYS A 177 -1.52 5.61 -7.59
N VAL A 178 -1.19 4.82 -8.62
CA VAL A 178 0.11 4.14 -8.72
C VAL A 178 0.89 4.74 -9.89
N GLY A 179 1.90 5.54 -9.58
CA GLY A 179 2.80 6.14 -10.58
C GLY A 179 2.22 7.32 -11.36
N GLU A 180 1.23 8.01 -10.79
CA GLU A 180 0.63 9.24 -11.33
C GLU A 180 1.16 10.48 -10.60
#